data_AF-A0A350CMD3-F1
#
_entry.id   AF-A0A350CMD3-F1
#
_cell.length_a   1.000
_cell.length_b   1.000
_cell.length_c   1.000
_cell.angle_alpha   90.00
_cell.angle_beta   90.00
_cell.angle_gamma   90.00
#
_symmetry.space_group_name_H-M   'P 1'
#
loop_
_entity.id
_entity.type
_entity.pdbx_description
1 polymer ?
#
loop_
_entity_poly.entity_id
_entity_poly.type
_entity_poly.pdbx_seq_one_letter_code
_entity_poly.pdbx_strand_id
1 'polypeptide(L)'
;MSFVSTLTQFSFPLLPLAELLRAALLLALLASVLMFFRPLLTGIVRALVLTVRPRMTKEQRAARLAQKTGAVLQRAIDSAQGPGTGTLGSGV
;
A
#
# COMPACT_ATOMS: atom_id res chain seq x y z
N MET A 1 -33.87 33.43 42.11
CA MET A 1 -33.79 31.98 42.40
C MET A 1 -34.25 31.08 41.23
N SER A 2 -34.93 31.59 40.20
CA SER A 2 -35.51 30.77 39.12
C SER A 2 -34.50 30.21 38.11
N PHE A 3 -33.41 30.93 37.78
CA PHE A 3 -32.43 30.48 36.79
C PHE A 3 -31.72 29.17 37.18
N VAL A 4 -31.39 29.02 38.47
CA VAL A 4 -30.78 27.79 39.01
C VAL A 4 -31.75 26.61 38.91
N SER A 5 -33.05 26.84 39.15
CA SER A 5 -34.09 25.83 39.00
C SER A 5 -34.29 25.40 37.54
N THR A 6 -34.18 26.33 36.58
CA THR A 6 -34.31 26.00 35.15
C THR A 6 -33.15 25.13 34.65
N LEU A 7 -31.93 25.34 35.16
CA LEU A 7 -30.77 24.54 34.80
C LEU A 7 -30.81 23.12 35.40
N THR A 8 -31.39 22.96 36.59
CA THR A 8 -31.49 21.66 37.27
C THR A 8 -32.77 20.89 36.93
N GLN A 9 -33.78 21.56 36.37
CA GLN A 9 -35.03 20.95 35.89
C GLN A 9 -34.88 20.22 34.55
N PHE A 10 -33.69 20.22 33.94
CA PHE A 10 -33.35 19.30 32.84
C PHE A 10 -33.24 17.87 33.37
N SER A 11 -34.39 17.28 33.70
CA SER A 11 -34.51 15.84 33.95
C SER A 11 -34.51 15.14 32.59
N PHE A 12 -33.33 14.78 32.11
CA PHE A 12 -33.22 13.84 31.00
C PHE A 12 -33.73 12.49 31.51
N PRO A 13 -34.77 11.91 30.90
CA PRO A 13 -35.14 10.55 31.27
C PRO A 13 -33.92 9.67 30.97
N LEU A 14 -33.50 8.83 31.91
CA LEU A 14 -32.31 7.99 31.76
C LEU A 14 -32.50 6.93 30.65
N LEU A 15 -33.76 6.63 30.32
CA LEU A 15 -34.17 5.70 29.27
C LEU A 15 -33.62 6.07 27.87
N PRO A 16 -33.81 7.29 27.32
CA PRO A 16 -33.25 7.67 26.03
C PRO A 16 -31.72 7.72 26.00
N LEU A 17 -31.06 8.03 27.12
CA LEU A 17 -29.60 8.03 27.15
C LEU A 17 -29.04 6.61 27.03
N ALA A 18 -29.64 5.64 27.72
CA ALA A 18 -29.24 4.24 27.65
C ALA A 18 -29.43 3.65 26.24
N GLU A 19 -30.55 3.94 25.59
CA GLU A 19 -30.81 3.49 24.21
C GLU A 19 -29.85 4.15 23.21
N LEU A 20 -29.55 5.44 23.38
CA LEU A 20 -28.60 6.15 22.52
C LEU A 20 -27.18 5.57 22.68
N LEU A 21 -26.77 5.28 23.92
CA LEU A 21 -25.48 4.66 24.21
C LEU A 21 -25.40 3.24 23.62
N ARG A 22 -26.49 2.47 23.74
CA ARG A 22 -26.59 1.12 23.20
C ARG A 22 -26.51 1.11 21.67
N ALA A 23 -27.22 2.03 21.02
CA ALA A 23 -27.16 2.21 19.57
C ALA A 23 -25.75 2.62 19.11
N ALA A 24 -25.11 3.56 19.82
CA ALA A 24 -23.75 3.99 19.52
C ALA A 24 -22.74 2.85 19.69
N LEU A 25 -22.85 2.03 20.74
CA LEU A 25 -22.00 0.86 20.95
C LEU A 25 -22.21 -0.21 19.86
N LEU A 26 -23.46 -0.47 19.46
CA LEU A 26 -23.76 -1.40 18.36
C LEU A 26 -23.17 -0.91 17.03
N LEU A 27 -23.31 0.39 16.73
CA LEU A 27 -22.70 1.00 15.55
C LEU A 27 -21.17 0.93 15.58
N ALA A 28 -20.56 1.20 16.74
CA ALA A 28 -19.12 1.11 16.91
C ALA A 28 -18.61 -0.33 16.77
N LEU A 29 -19.34 -1.31 17.29
CA LEU A 29 -19.04 -2.74 17.12
C LEU A 29 -19.16 -3.16 15.65
N LEU A 30 -20.23 -2.75 14.97
CA LEU A 30 -20.41 -3.05 13.55
C LEU A 30 -19.32 -2.38 12.70
N ALA A 31 -18.97 -1.13 13.02
CA ALA A 31 -17.91 -0.40 12.36
C ALA A 31 -16.54 -1.04 12.60
N SER A 32 -16.24 -1.50 13.82
CA SER A 32 -14.96 -2.17 14.11
C SER A 32 -14.87 -3.52 13.40
N VAL A 33 -15.96 -4.29 13.35
CA VAL A 33 -16.04 -5.54 12.58
C VAL A 33 -15.84 -5.23 11.09
N LEU A 34 -16.59 -4.29 10.51
CA LEU A 34 -16.42 -3.88 9.12
C LEU A 34 -15.00 -3.36 8.84
N MET A 35 -14.41 -2.60 9.75
CA MET A 35 -13.05 -2.07 9.64
C MET A 35 -11.98 -3.12 9.89
N PHE A 36 -12.29 -4.26 10.50
CA PHE A 36 -11.37 -5.40 10.64
C PHE A 36 -11.47 -6.33 9.41
N PHE A 37 -12.68 -6.56 8.92
CA PHE A 37 -12.92 -7.37 7.72
C PHE A 37 -12.51 -6.65 6.44
N ARG A 38 -12.67 -5.32 6.34
CA ARG A 38 -12.23 -4.56 5.17
C ARG A 38 -10.74 -4.70 4.89
N PRO A 39 -9.78 -4.46 5.80
CA PRO A 39 -8.37 -4.64 5.53
C PRO A 39 -8.03 -6.11 5.27
N LEU A 40 -8.72 -7.07 5.88
CA LEU A 40 -8.53 -8.50 5.61
C LEU A 40 -8.94 -8.85 4.18
N LEU A 41 -10.14 -8.45 3.76
CA LEU A 41 -10.65 -8.65 2.40
C LEU A 41 -9.82 -7.85 1.38
N THR A 42 -9.42 -6.62 1.69
CA THR A 42 -8.59 -5.80 0.80
C THR A 42 -7.18 -6.39 0.65
N GLY A 43 -6.61 -6.94 1.73
CA GLY A 43 -5.33 -7.65 1.71
C GLY A 43 -5.39 -8.91 0.86
N ILE A 44 -6.43 -9.74 1.05
CA ILE A 44 -6.64 -10.96 0.25
C ILE A 44 -6.94 -10.61 -1.20
N VAL A 45 -7.82 -9.66 -1.49
CA VAL A 45 -8.11 -9.21 -2.87
C VAL A 45 -6.84 -8.67 -3.52
N ARG A 46 -5.98 -7.95 -2.80
CA ARG A 46 -4.71 -7.44 -3.37
C ARG A 46 -3.72 -8.57 -3.62
N ALA A 47 -3.64 -9.58 -2.75
CA ALA A 47 -2.86 -10.79 -2.96
C ALA A 47 -3.39 -11.63 -4.12
N LEU A 48 -4.72 -11.75 -4.24
CA LEU A 48 -5.43 -12.45 -5.31
C LEU A 48 -5.27 -11.72 -6.65
N VAL A 49 -5.36 -10.39 -6.63
CA VAL A 49 -5.07 -9.54 -7.79
C VAL A 49 -3.62 -9.68 -8.20
N LEU A 50 -2.66 -9.80 -7.27
CA LEU A 50 -1.27 -10.10 -7.60
C LEU A 50 -1.08 -11.50 -8.21
N THR A 51 -1.93 -12.48 -7.88
CA THR A 51 -1.90 -13.82 -8.49
C THR A 51 -2.57 -13.85 -9.87
N VAL A 52 -3.70 -13.15 -10.06
CA VAL A 52 -4.46 -13.15 -11.33
C VAL A 52 -3.88 -12.15 -12.33
N ARG A 53 -3.45 -10.98 -11.87
CA ARG A 53 -2.68 -10.01 -12.63
C ARG A 53 -1.34 -9.86 -11.93
N PRO A 54 -0.28 -10.58 -12.34
CA PRO A 54 1.07 -10.33 -11.84
C PRO A 54 1.45 -8.89 -12.24
N ARG A 55 1.05 -7.92 -11.39
CA ARG A 55 1.48 -6.54 -11.50
C ARG A 55 2.97 -6.60 -11.33
N MET A 56 3.71 -6.14 -12.35
CA MET A 56 5.16 -6.07 -12.27
C MET A 56 5.56 -5.46 -10.94
N THR A 57 6.05 -6.32 -10.04
CA THR A 57 6.43 -5.95 -8.69
C THR A 57 7.58 -4.96 -8.82
N LYS A 58 7.76 -4.05 -7.85
CA LYS A 58 8.83 -3.03 -7.89
C LYS A 58 10.21 -3.67 -8.16
N GLU A 59 10.40 -4.88 -7.66
CA GLU A 59 11.47 -5.84 -7.95
C GLU A 59 11.72 -6.05 -9.47
N GLN A 60 10.68 -6.34 -10.25
CA GLN A 60 10.79 -6.56 -11.69
C GLN A 60 11.14 -5.26 -12.45
N ARG A 61 10.70 -4.10 -11.95
CA ARG A 61 11.09 -2.81 -12.53
C ARG A 61 12.57 -2.50 -12.26
N ALA A 62 13.07 -2.82 -11.07
CA ALA A 62 14.48 -2.73 -10.73
C ALA A 62 15.34 -3.70 -11.57
N ALA A 63 14.88 -4.94 -11.75
CA ALA A 63 15.54 -5.92 -12.61
C ALA A 63 15.59 -5.47 -14.09
N ARG A 64 14.50 -4.88 -14.62
CA ARG A 64 14.48 -4.32 -15.97
C ARG A 64 15.42 -3.12 -16.13
N LEU A 65 15.56 -2.30 -15.09
CA LEU A 65 16.51 -1.19 -15.10
C LEU A 65 17.95 -1.72 -15.07
N ALA A 66 18.24 -2.72 -14.23
CA ALA A 66 19.53 -3.39 -14.17
C ALA A 66 19.91 -4.06 -15.50
N GLN A 67 18.96 -4.72 -16.16
CA GLN A 67 19.17 -5.31 -17.50
C GLN A 67 19.49 -4.26 -18.57
N LYS A 68 18.82 -3.10 -18.53
CA LYS A 68 19.13 -1.99 -19.47
C LYS A 68 20.53 -1.43 -19.22
N THR A 69 20.91 -1.22 -17.96
CA THR A 69 22.24 -0.71 -17.62
C THR A 69 23.33 -1.72 -18.02
N GLY A 70 23.14 -3.01 -17.72
CA GLY A 70 24.06 -4.07 -18.12
C GLY A 70 24.23 -4.20 -19.64
N ALA A 71 23.14 -4.10 -20.41
CA ALA A 71 23.20 -4.15 -21.88
C ALA A 71 23.94 -2.96 -22.50
N VAL A 72 23.84 -1.77 -21.89
CA VAL A 72 24.59 -0.57 -22.35
C VAL A 72 26.08 -0.71 -22.02
N LEU A 73 26.42 -1.23 -20.84
CA LEU A 73 27.81 -1.55 -20.47
C LEU A 73 28.41 -2.61 -21.40
N GLN A 74 27.68 -3.67 -21.71
CA GLN A 74 28.12 -4.71 -22.64
C GLN A 74 28.42 -4.12 -24.02
N ARG A 75 27.51 -3.28 -24.55
CA ARG A 75 27.71 -2.61 -25.82
C ARG A 75 28.88 -1.61 -25.80
N ALA A 76 29.11 -0.93 -24.68
CA ALA A 76 30.25 -0.04 -24.51
C ALA A 76 31.58 -0.82 -24.51
N ILE A 77 31.63 -1.97 -23.84
CA ILE A 77 32.78 -2.90 -23.86
C ILE A 77 32.99 -3.45 -25.27
N ASP A 78 31.95 -3.94 -25.92
CA ASP A 78 32.02 -4.46 -27.29
C ASP A 78 32.49 -3.38 -28.29
N SER A 79 32.04 -2.13 -28.13
CA SER A 79 32.49 -1.00 -28.94
C SER A 79 33.90 -0.52 -28.61
N ALA A 80 34.38 -0.74 -27.38
CA ALA A 80 35.75 -0.48 -27.00
C ALA A 80 36.70 -1.61 -27.47
N GLN A 81 36.16 -2.78 -27.79
CA GLN A 81 36.92 -3.99 -28.11
C GLN A 81 37.05 -4.28 -29.62
N GLY A 82 36.50 -3.45 -30.50
CA GLY A 82 36.75 -3.56 -31.94
C GLY A 82 36.89 -2.20 -32.63
N PRO A 83 37.62 -2.07 -33.76
CA PRO A 83 38.75 -2.84 -34.30
C PRO A 83 40.01 -1.93 -34.35
N GLY A 84 41.09 -2.26 -33.64
CA GLY A 84 42.26 -1.36 -33.69
C GLY A 84 43.59 -1.82 -33.11
N THR A 85 43.69 -2.91 -32.35
CA THR A 85 44.98 -3.30 -31.74
C THR A 85 45.11 -4.82 -31.59
N GLY A 86 45.27 -5.53 -32.71
CA GLY A 86 45.52 -6.99 -32.69
C GLY A 86 46.45 -7.52 -33.78
N THR A 87 46.93 -6.69 -34.72
CA THR A 87 47.65 -7.18 -35.91
C THR A 87 48.90 -6.37 -36.27
N LEU A 88 49.58 -5.77 -35.29
CA LEU A 88 50.94 -5.26 -35.47
C LEU A 88 51.84 -5.88 -34.40
N GLY A 89 52.37 -7.07 -34.67
CA GLY A 89 53.35 -7.69 -33.77
C GLY A 89 53.49 -9.21 -33.87
N SER A 90 53.33 -9.82 -35.05
CA SER A 90 53.87 -11.16 -35.29
C SER A 90 53.99 -11.39 -36.79
N GLY A 91 55.22 -11.33 -37.30
CA GLY A 91 55.52 -11.52 -38.70
C GLY A 91 56.97 -11.21 -39.01
N VAL A 92 57.81 -12.23 -38.84
CA VAL A 92 59.22 -12.39 -39.29
C VAL A 92 60.28 -11.67 -38.46
#